data_AF-F0V3B2-F1
#
_entry.id   AF-F0V3B2-F1
#
_cell.length_a   1.000
_cell.length_b   1.000
_cell.length_c   1.000
_cell.angle_alpha   90.00
_cell.angle_beta   90.00
_cell.angle_gamma   90.00
#
_symmetry.space_group_name_H-M   'P 1'
#
loop_
_entity.id
_entity.type
_entity.pdbx_description
1 polymer ?
#
loop_
_entity_poly.entity_id
_entity_poly.type
_entity_poly.pdbx_seq_one_letter_code
_entity_poly.pdbx_strand_id
1 'polypeptide(L)' 'MENNNQEGNKPVVNCGDSVFQLRIIWKRIQNLQKHLKVHKKDYYCKTSLFKLLSQRKKLLKYLKRKFPEKYQLIINEQK' A
#
# COMPACT_ATOMS: atom_id res chain seq x y z
N MET A 1 -29.08 11.75 -20.42
CA MET A 1 -28.49 10.39 -20.35
C MET A 1 -27.27 10.50 -19.47
N GLU A 2 -27.38 9.96 -18.26
CA GLU A 2 -26.44 10.11 -17.16
C GLU A 2 -25.07 9.53 -17.51
N ASN A 3 -23.99 10.25 -17.19
CA ASN A 3 -22.70 9.63 -16.91
C ASN A 3 -22.11 10.28 -15.67
N ASN A 4 -22.50 9.67 -14.55
CA ASN A 4 -21.94 9.85 -13.22
C ASN A 4 -20.44 9.54 -13.24
N ASN A 5 -19.59 10.55 -13.23
CA ASN A 5 -18.23 10.42 -12.72
C ASN A 5 -18.02 11.51 -11.69
N GLN A 6 -18.58 11.29 -10.50
CA GLN A 6 -18.09 11.92 -9.30
C GLN A 6 -16.63 11.50 -9.14
N GLU A 7 -15.68 12.34 -9.54
CA GLU A 7 -14.34 12.35 -8.96
C GLU A 7 -14.47 12.79 -7.49
N GLY A 8 -15.05 11.90 -6.69
CA GLY A 8 -15.28 12.10 -5.27
C GLY A 8 -13.94 12.26 -4.57
N ASN A 9 -13.61 13.50 -4.25
CA ASN A 9 -12.85 13.92 -3.08
C ASN A 9 -11.79 12.89 -2.63
N LYS A 10 -10.70 12.75 -3.40
CA LYS A 10 -9.51 12.06 -2.89
C LYS A 10 -8.95 12.98 -1.80
N PRO A 11 -8.96 12.59 -0.51
CA PRO A 11 -8.39 13.44 0.53
C PRO A 11 -6.95 13.77 0.12
N VAL A 12 -6.56 15.05 0.22
CA VAL A 12 -5.20 15.51 -0.08
C VAL A 12 -4.25 14.76 0.84
N VAL A 13 -3.71 13.64 0.35
CA VAL A 13 -2.80 12.78 1.09
C VAL A 13 -1.41 13.38 0.98
N ASN A 14 -0.93 13.95 2.07
CA ASN A 14 0.38 14.57 2.14
C ASN A 14 1.45 13.48 2.31
N CYS A 15 2.70 13.77 1.91
CA CYS A 15 3.81 12.82 2.01
C CYS A 15 4.05 12.28 3.45
N GLY A 16 3.61 13.01 4.47
CA GLY A 16 3.67 12.59 5.88
C GLY A 16 2.57 11.63 6.33
N ASP A 17 1.52 11.44 5.54
CA ASP A 17 0.38 10.62 5.95
C ASP A 17 0.69 9.13 5.89
N SER A 18 0.33 8.42 6.96
CA SER A 18 0.44 6.96 7.06
C SER A 18 -0.28 6.23 5.91
N VAL A 19 -1.36 6.82 5.36
CA VAL A 19 -2.09 6.26 4.21
C VAL A 19 -1.26 6.36 2.92
N PHE A 20 -0.64 7.52 2.68
CA PHE A 20 0.20 7.76 1.51
C PHE A 20 1.41 6.84 1.49
N GLN A 21 2.12 6.73 2.61
CA GLN A 21 3.26 5.83 2.76
C GLN A 21 2.87 4.38 2.49
N LEU A 22 1.71 3.94 2.98
CA LEU A 22 1.23 2.59 2.76
C LEU A 22 0.93 2.32 1.27
N ARG A 23 0.33 3.28 0.56
CA ARG A 23 0.08 3.18 -0.89
C ARG A 23 1.38 3.05 -1.69
N ILE A 24 2.42 3.83 -1.36
CA ILE A 24 3.74 3.72 -2.00
C ILE A 24 4.36 2.35 -1.73
N ILE A 25 4.38 1.91 -0.47
CA ILE A 25 4.94 0.60 -0.09
C ILE A 25 4.20 -0.52 -0.83
N TRP A 26 2.88 -0.43 -0.96
CA TRP A 26 2.09 -1.40 -1.73
C TRP A 26 2.48 -1.45 -3.20
N LYS A 27 2.57 -0.28 -3.87
CA LYS A 27 3.01 -0.21 -5.28
C LYS A 27 4.40 -0.81 -5.48
N ARG A 28 5.33 -0.56 -4.54
CA ARG A 28 6.67 -1.14 -4.56
C ARG A 28 6.67 -2.67 -4.39
N ILE A 29 5.86 -3.19 -3.45
CA ILE A 29 5.69 -4.64 -3.24
C ILE A 29 5.19 -5.31 -4.53
N GLN A 30 4.17 -4.75 -5.18
CA GLN A 30 3.61 -5.30 -6.43
C GLN A 30 4.67 -5.33 -7.55
N ASN A 31 5.45 -4.26 -7.70
CA ASN A 31 6.52 -4.21 -8.69
C ASN A 31 7.63 -5.23 -8.40
N LEU A 32 8.08 -5.34 -7.14
CA LEU A 32 9.10 -6.32 -6.73
C LEU A 32 8.59 -7.76 -6.88
N GLN A 33 7.32 -8.04 -6.58
CA GLN A 33 6.73 -9.35 -6.81
C GLN A 33 6.76 -9.74 -8.28
N LYS A 34 6.44 -8.81 -9.21
CA LYS A 34 6.56 -9.05 -10.66
C LYS A 34 8.00 -9.33 -11.07
N HIS A 35 8.95 -8.53 -10.60
CA HIS A 35 10.38 -8.71 -10.89
C HIS A 35 10.89 -10.08 -10.39
N LEU A 36 10.55 -10.48 -9.17
CA LEU A 36 10.99 -11.74 -8.56
C LEU A 36 10.37 -12.98 -9.20
N LYS A 37 9.22 -12.87 -9.88
CA LYS A 37 8.65 -13.96 -10.69
C LYS A 37 9.57 -14.33 -11.85
N VAL A 38 10.20 -13.33 -12.47
CA VAL A 38 11.19 -13.50 -13.55
C VAL A 38 12.55 -13.88 -12.96
N HIS A 39 13.01 -13.15 -11.95
CA HIS A 39 14.34 -13.32 -11.34
C HIS A 39 14.27 -14.06 -10.00
N LYS A 40 14.03 -15.37 -10.05
CA LYS A 40 13.85 -16.20 -8.84
C LYS A 40 15.08 -16.31 -7.95
N LYS A 41 16.29 -16.08 -8.48
CA LYS A 41 17.57 -16.19 -7.74
C LYS A 41 18.04 -14.87 -7.12
N ASP A 42 17.28 -13.78 -7.25
CA ASP A 42 17.64 -12.51 -6.62
C ASP A 42 17.25 -12.49 -5.13
N TYR A 43 18.21 -12.87 -4.28
CA TYR A 43 18.02 -12.93 -2.83
C TYR A 43 18.03 -11.55 -2.16
N TYR A 44 18.73 -10.56 -2.74
CA TYR A 44 18.78 -9.20 -2.20
C TYR A 44 17.42 -8.52 -2.36
N CYS A 45 16.80 -8.64 -3.54
CA CYS A 45 15.45 -8.13 -3.78
C CYS A 45 14.37 -8.87 -2.96
N LYS A 46 14.53 -10.17 -2.69
CA LYS A 46 13.64 -10.87 -1.74
C LYS A 46 13.75 -10.29 -0.34
N THR A 47 14.98 -10.03 0.12
CA THR A 47 15.21 -9.46 1.45
C THR A 47 14.62 -8.05 1.58
N SER A 48 14.76 -7.21 0.55
CA SER A 48 14.14 -5.88 0.54
C SER A 48 12.60 -5.97 0.49
N LEU A 49 12.04 -6.96 -0.23
CA LEU A 49 10.61 -7.25 -0.21
C LEU A 49 10.13 -7.61 1.21
N PHE A 50 10.84 -8.48 1.93
CA PHE A 50 10.49 -8.81 3.32
C PHE A 50 10.53 -7.59 4.25
N LYS A 51 11.52 -6.71 4.09
CA LYS A 51 11.58 -5.44 4.85
C LYS A 51 10.36 -4.57 4.58
N LEU A 52 9.95 -4.42 3.32
CA LEU A 52 8.75 -3.66 2.93
C LEU A 52 7.46 -4.27 3.49
N LEU A 53 7.34 -5.61 3.47
CA LEU A 53 6.20 -6.31 4.08
C LEU A 53 6.12 -6.07 5.59
N SER A 54 7.26 -6.11 6.29
CA SER A 54 7.35 -5.82 7.72
C SER A 54 6.95 -4.38 8.03
N GLN A 55 7.44 -3.41 7.25
CA GLN A 55 7.07 -2.00 7.39
C GLN A 55 5.57 -1.77 7.17
N ARG A 56 5.00 -2.38 6.12
CA ARG A 56 3.55 -2.35 5.83
C ARG A 56 2.74 -2.91 7.02
N LYS A 57 3.17 -4.03 7.60
CA LYS A 57 2.51 -4.65 8.76
C LYS A 57 2.51 -3.72 9.98
N LYS A 58 3.64 -3.06 10.26
CA LYS A 58 3.73 -2.08 11.36
C LYS A 58 2.80 -0.89 11.15
N LEU A 59 2.74 -0.37 9.92
CA LEU A 59 1.92 0.79 9.57
C LEU A 59 0.42 0.46 9.61
N LEU A 60 0.01 -0.72 9.13
CA LEU A 60 -1.36 -1.21 9.27
C LEU A 60 -1.77 -1.39 10.74
N LYS A 61 -0.86 -1.91 11.59
CA LYS A 61 -1.12 -2.03 13.03
C LYS A 61 -1.32 -0.65 13.68
N TYR A 62 -0.51 0.35 13.29
CA TYR A 62 -0.67 1.73 13.75
C TYR A 62 -2.01 2.33 13.31
N LEU A 63 -2.35 2.19 12.03
CA LEU A 63 -3.61 2.69 11.46
C LEU A 63 -4.83 2.03 12.11
N LYS A 64 -4.80 0.71 12.33
CA LYS A 64 -5.89 0.01 13.02
C LYS A 64 -6.17 0.57 14.41
N ARG A 65 -5.12 1.00 15.14
CA ARG A 65 -5.26 1.56 16.49
C ARG A 65 -5.73 3.01 16.50
N LYS A 66 -5.21 3.84 15.59
CA LYS A 66 -5.45 5.30 15.62
C LYS A 66 -6.64 5.72 14.74
N PHE A 67 -6.84 5.07 13.61
CA PHE A 67 -7.83 5.42 12.59
C PHE A 67 -8.45 4.17 11.94
N PRO A 68 -9.41 3.52 12.61
CA PRO A 68 -10.01 2.27 12.12
C PRO A 68 -10.70 2.43 10.75
N GLU A 69 -11.32 3.59 10.49
CA GLU A 69 -11.97 3.89 9.20
C GLU A 69 -10.99 3.87 8.02
N LYS A 70 -9.82 4.51 8.20
CA LYS A 70 -8.75 4.53 7.19
C LYS A 70 -8.17 3.13 6.95
N TYR A 71 -8.10 2.31 8.00
CA TYR A 71 -7.66 0.91 7.88
C TYR A 71 -8.62 0.09 7.01
N GLN A 72 -9.94 0.22 7.21
CA GLN A 72 -10.95 -0.46 6.41
C GLN A 72 -10.89 -0.04 4.94
N LEU A 73 -10.79 1.27 4.68
CA LEU A 73 -10.65 1.81 3.32
C LEU A 73 -9.46 1.18 2.59
N ILE A 74 -8.31 1.15 3.25
CA ILE A 74 -7.06 0.60 2.71
C ILE A 74 -7.15 -0.90 2.43
N ILE A 75 -7.77 -1.66 3.32
CA ILE A 75 -7.93 -3.10 3.12
C ILE A 75 -8.83 -3.37 1.92
N ASN A 76 -9.89 -2.57 1.75
CA ASN A 76 -10.76 -2.68 0.59
C ASN A 76 -10.04 -2.28 -0.71
N GLU A 77 -9.16 -1.27 -0.69
CA GLU A 77 -8.33 -0.89 -1.85
C GLU A 77 -7.30 -1.96 -2.26
N GLN A 78 -6.91 -2.84 -1.35
CA GLN A 78 -5.81 -3.80 -1.54
C GLN A 78 -6.29 -5.24 -1.71
N LYS A 79 -7.61 -5.44 -1.68
CA LYS A 79 -8.27 -6.70 -2.04
C LYS A 79 -8.22 -6.86 -3.55
#